data_AF-A0A7W1N0T1-F1
#
_entry.id   AF-A0A7W1N0T1-F1
#
_cell.length_a   1.000
_cell.length_b   1.000
_cell.length_c   1.000
_cell.angle_alpha   90.00
_cell.angle_beta   90.00
_cell.angle_gamma   90.00
#
_symmetry.space_group_name_H-M   'P 1'
#
loop_
_entity.id
_entity.type
_entity.pdbx_description
1 polymer ?
#
loop_
_entity_poly.entity_id
_entity_poly.type
_entity_poly.pdbx_seq_one_letter_code
_entity_poly.pdbx_strand_id
1 'polypeptide(L)'
;MPQYDVLVIGAGLAGMRAALAAAEGGASVGIISKVHPVRSHSNAAQGGINAALNPEDSWESHAYDTVKGSDYLGDQDAIEIMCREAPEEILHLEHLGVTFHRNEEGKLGTRAFGGASAARTYYVADITGQAILHVLYEQLMKHEEVYRSEEYFVTALVQDDSGRVAGAITRNLRDGTMQLVNAKKVILATGGNGQIYNPTT
;
A
#
# COMPACT_ATOMS: atom_id res chain seq x y z
N MET A 1 -9.99 26.35 7.56
CA MET A 1 -10.47 24.96 7.75
C MET A 1 -9.51 24.03 7.02
N PRO A 2 -9.26 22.80 7.50
CA PRO A 2 -8.39 21.85 6.80
C PRO A 2 -8.95 21.57 5.39
N GLN A 3 -8.07 21.43 4.42
CA GLN A 3 -8.45 21.16 3.03
C GLN A 3 -8.93 19.71 2.87
N TYR A 4 -8.34 18.78 3.64
CA TYR A 4 -8.71 17.36 3.66
C TYR A 4 -8.85 16.85 5.10
N ASP A 5 -9.68 15.82 5.29
CA ASP A 5 -9.70 15.06 6.53
C ASP A 5 -8.45 14.18 6.63
N VAL A 6 -8.10 13.51 5.52
CA VAL A 6 -6.92 12.64 5.42
C VAL A 6 -6.05 13.07 4.25
N LEU A 7 -4.78 13.33 4.52
CA LEU A 7 -3.75 13.55 3.50
C LEU A 7 -2.81 12.34 3.46
N VAL A 8 -2.71 11.69 2.30
CA VAL A 8 -1.79 10.58 2.05
C VAL A 8 -0.60 11.07 1.23
N ILE A 9 0.61 10.84 1.72
CA ILE A 9 1.85 11.20 1.04
C ILE A 9 2.51 9.93 0.49
N GLY A 10 2.42 9.77 -0.83
CA GLY A 10 2.85 8.59 -1.58
C GLY A 10 1.68 7.82 -2.16
N ALA A 11 1.76 7.48 -3.45
CA ALA A 11 0.72 6.75 -4.19
C ALA A 11 1.17 5.35 -4.64
N GLY A 12 1.92 4.64 -3.79
CA GLY A 12 2.14 3.20 -3.93
C GLY A 12 0.94 2.38 -3.41
N LEU A 13 1.08 1.05 -3.33
CA LEU A 13 0.00 0.17 -2.85
C LEU A 13 -0.57 0.62 -1.50
N ALA A 14 0.29 0.84 -0.50
CA ALA A 14 -0.12 1.25 0.84
C ALA A 14 -0.87 2.60 0.83
N GLY A 15 -0.35 3.58 0.09
CA GLY A 15 -0.96 4.91 0.03
C GLY A 15 -2.32 4.90 -0.66
N MET A 16 -2.42 4.19 -1.79
CA MET A 16 -3.68 4.08 -2.52
C MET A 16 -4.72 3.26 -1.74
N ARG A 17 -4.31 2.18 -1.08
CA ARG A 17 -5.22 1.38 -0.25
C ARG A 17 -5.75 2.17 0.95
N ALA A 18 -4.89 2.94 1.61
CA ALA A 18 -5.28 3.84 2.72
C ALA A 18 -6.21 4.95 2.25
N ALA A 19 -5.95 5.54 1.09
CA ALA A 19 -6.81 6.57 0.51
C ALA A 19 -8.19 6.01 0.13
N LEU A 20 -8.24 4.81 -0.47
CA LEU A 20 -9.48 4.13 -0.81
C LEU A 20 -10.31 3.84 0.45
N ALA A 21 -9.70 3.25 1.47
CA ALA A 21 -10.39 2.98 2.75
C ALA A 21 -10.93 4.25 3.41
N ALA A 22 -10.16 5.35 3.40
CA ALA A 22 -10.59 6.62 3.96
C ALA A 22 -11.76 7.23 3.16
N ALA A 23 -11.73 7.14 1.82
CA ALA A 23 -12.81 7.60 0.95
C ALA A 23 -14.09 6.78 1.13
N GLU A 24 -13.99 5.45 1.20
CA GLU A 24 -15.10 4.53 1.51
C GLU A 24 -15.71 4.82 2.89
N GLY A 25 -14.89 5.26 3.85
CA GLY A 25 -15.34 5.76 5.15
C GLY A 25 -15.98 7.16 5.15
N GLY A 26 -16.08 7.81 3.98
CA GLY A 26 -16.71 9.12 3.81
C GLY A 26 -15.82 10.32 4.16
N ALA A 27 -14.52 10.12 4.35
CA ALA A 27 -13.58 11.21 4.61
C ALA A 27 -13.21 11.95 3.32
N SER A 28 -12.96 13.26 3.39
CA SER A 28 -12.31 13.99 2.30
C SER A 28 -10.82 13.62 2.25
N VAL A 29 -10.35 13.14 1.09
CA VAL A 29 -8.99 12.61 0.94
C VAL A 29 -8.19 13.38 -0.10
N GLY A 30 -6.95 13.73 0.26
CA GLY A 30 -5.94 14.20 -0.67
C GLY A 30 -4.79 13.18 -0.77
N ILE A 31 -4.33 12.90 -1.99
CA ILE A 31 -3.13 12.08 -2.24
C ILE A 31 -2.08 12.96 -2.91
N ILE A 32 -0.86 12.96 -2.38
CA ILE A 32 0.28 13.67 -2.96
C ILE A 32 1.34 12.66 -3.36
N SER A 33 1.77 12.70 -4.63
CA SER A 33 2.81 11.81 -5.13
C SER A 33 3.79 12.54 -6.04
N LYS A 34 5.08 12.25 -5.86
CA LYS A 34 6.16 12.81 -6.71
C LYS A 34 6.21 12.21 -8.11
N VAL A 35 5.48 11.13 -8.34
CA VAL A 35 5.34 10.45 -9.65
C VAL A 35 3.88 10.06 -9.86
N HIS A 36 3.47 9.81 -11.10
CA HIS A 36 2.19 9.17 -11.41
C HIS A 36 2.05 7.85 -10.61
N PRO A 37 0.88 7.51 -10.01
CA PRO A 37 0.73 6.36 -9.11
C PRO A 37 1.24 5.02 -9.66
N VAL A 38 0.90 4.69 -10.92
CA VAL A 38 1.36 3.45 -11.58
C VAL A 38 2.88 3.39 -11.83
N ARG A 39 3.61 4.49 -11.61
CA ARG A 39 5.09 4.54 -11.67
C ARG A 39 5.76 4.36 -10.31
N SER A 40 5.00 4.10 -9.25
CA SER A 40 5.56 3.75 -7.94
C SER A 40 6.28 2.41 -7.99
N HIS A 41 7.25 2.20 -7.08
CA HIS A 41 8.08 0.98 -7.09
C HIS A 41 7.28 -0.30 -6.78
N SER A 42 6.09 -0.18 -6.18
CA SER A 42 5.19 -1.32 -6.03
C SER A 42 4.86 -2.01 -7.35
N ASN A 43 4.95 -1.29 -8.49
CA ASN A 43 4.79 -1.85 -9.83
C ASN A 43 5.80 -2.96 -10.15
N ALA A 44 7.00 -2.89 -9.55
CA ALA A 44 8.09 -3.81 -9.81
C ALA A 44 7.99 -5.13 -9.03
N ALA A 45 7.03 -5.28 -8.11
CA ALA A 45 6.90 -6.51 -7.33
C ALA A 45 6.37 -7.65 -8.22
N GLN A 46 7.11 -8.75 -8.31
CA GLN A 46 6.78 -9.89 -9.18
C GLN A 46 6.23 -11.09 -8.37
N GLY A 47 6.87 -11.35 -7.22
CA GLY A 47 6.75 -12.58 -6.43
C GLY A 47 5.35 -12.93 -5.94
N GLY A 48 4.58 -11.94 -5.50
CA GLY A 48 3.22 -12.17 -5.00
C GLY A 48 3.01 -11.60 -3.61
N ILE A 49 1.90 -12.00 -3.01
CA ILE A 49 1.43 -11.57 -1.70
C ILE A 49 0.98 -12.78 -0.88
N ASN A 50 1.41 -12.86 0.38
CA ASN A 50 1.16 -14.01 1.24
C ASN A 50 -0.17 -13.89 2.00
N ALA A 51 -0.96 -14.94 2.03
CA ALA A 51 -2.10 -15.07 2.92
C ALA A 51 -2.42 -16.55 3.22
N ALA A 52 -2.78 -16.85 4.47
CA ALA A 52 -3.20 -18.20 4.86
C ALA A 52 -4.70 -18.40 4.61
N LEU A 53 -5.10 -18.43 3.34
CA LEU A 53 -6.50 -18.59 2.92
C LEU A 53 -6.86 -20.07 2.63
N ASN A 54 -5.88 -20.94 2.39
CA ASN A 54 -6.11 -22.38 2.25
C ASN A 54 -6.57 -22.97 3.61
N PRO A 55 -7.66 -23.75 3.67
CA PRO A 55 -8.10 -24.43 4.90
C PRO A 55 -7.06 -25.35 5.56
N GLU A 56 -6.06 -25.81 4.81
CA GLU A 56 -4.94 -26.62 5.32
C GLU A 56 -3.78 -25.78 5.89
N ASP A 57 -3.82 -24.46 5.71
CA ASP A 57 -2.87 -23.49 6.28
C ASP A 57 -3.58 -22.67 7.38
N SER A 58 -2.82 -21.93 8.18
CA SER A 58 -3.39 -21.09 9.23
C SER A 58 -2.65 -19.77 9.37
N TRP A 59 -3.35 -18.74 9.84
CA TRP A 59 -2.73 -17.43 10.07
C TRP A 59 -1.65 -17.52 11.16
N GLU A 60 -1.77 -18.46 12.11
CA GLU A 60 -0.75 -18.74 13.12
C GLU A 60 0.53 -19.33 12.51
N SER A 61 0.39 -20.23 11.53
CA SER A 61 1.54 -20.76 10.77
C SER A 61 2.24 -19.66 9.97
N HIS A 62 1.46 -18.78 9.34
CA HIS A 62 1.98 -17.59 8.67
C HIS A 62 2.71 -16.66 9.66
N ALA A 63 2.11 -16.37 10.81
CA ALA A 63 2.69 -15.53 11.84
C ALA A 63 3.98 -16.14 12.41
N TYR A 64 4.03 -17.45 12.65
CA TYR A 64 5.24 -18.13 13.11
C TYR A 64 6.40 -17.96 12.13
N ASP A 65 6.17 -18.19 10.83
CA ASP A 65 7.20 -17.98 9.80
C ASP A 65 7.66 -16.52 9.74
N THR A 66 6.75 -15.56 9.90
CA THR A 66 7.07 -14.13 9.95
C THR A 66 7.88 -13.75 11.18
N VAL A 67 7.49 -14.20 12.38
CA VAL A 67 8.22 -13.95 13.63
C VAL A 67 9.64 -14.53 13.53
N LYS A 68 9.75 -15.79 13.12
CA LYS A 68 11.03 -16.45 12.92
C LYS A 68 11.87 -15.75 11.86
N GLY A 69 11.26 -15.37 10.72
CA GLY A 69 11.94 -14.67 9.62
C GLY A 69 12.38 -13.25 9.98
N SER A 70 11.72 -12.61 10.94
CA SER A 70 12.11 -11.32 11.50
C SER A 70 13.26 -11.41 12.51
N ASP A 71 13.81 -12.61 12.73
CA ASP A 71 14.78 -12.92 13.78
C ASP A 71 14.28 -12.50 15.18
N TYR A 72 12.96 -12.69 15.41
CA TYR A 72 12.25 -12.31 16.63
C TYR A 72 12.32 -10.82 16.99
N LEU A 73 12.75 -9.96 16.06
CA LEU A 73 12.82 -8.51 16.26
C LEU A 73 11.50 -7.80 15.87
N GLY A 74 10.64 -8.46 15.11
CA GLY A 74 9.33 -7.91 14.74
C GLY A 74 8.35 -7.85 15.91
N ASP A 75 7.60 -6.74 15.98
CA ASP A 75 6.51 -6.58 16.94
C ASP A 75 5.40 -7.58 16.64
N GLN A 76 5.19 -8.54 17.55
CA GLN A 76 4.34 -9.70 17.29
C GLN A 76 2.84 -9.36 17.23
N ASP A 77 2.42 -8.28 17.89
CA ASP A 77 1.06 -7.74 17.80
C ASP A 77 0.76 -7.20 16.39
N ALA A 78 1.70 -6.50 15.77
CA ALA A 78 1.60 -6.05 14.38
C ALA A 78 1.62 -7.24 13.39
N ILE A 79 2.47 -8.24 13.64
CA ILE A 79 2.53 -9.46 12.83
C ILE A 79 1.21 -10.25 12.92
N GLU A 80 0.63 -10.38 14.11
CA GLU A 80 -0.65 -11.04 14.31
C GLU A 80 -1.74 -10.39 13.46
N ILE A 81 -1.87 -9.06 13.53
CA ILE A 81 -2.85 -8.31 12.72
C ILE A 81 -2.62 -8.58 11.23
N MET A 82 -1.39 -8.39 10.74
CA MET A 82 -1.04 -8.60 9.34
C MET A 82 -1.39 -10.00 8.85
N CYS A 83 -1.00 -11.04 9.60
CA CYS A 83 -1.20 -12.43 9.19
C CYS A 83 -2.67 -12.87 9.27
N ARG A 84 -3.41 -12.37 10.26
CA ARG A 84 -4.84 -12.68 10.46
C ARG A 84 -5.73 -11.99 9.43
N GLU A 85 -5.43 -10.76 9.04
CA GLU A 85 -6.22 -9.99 8.07
C GLU A 85 -5.86 -10.30 6.60
N ALA A 86 -4.67 -10.87 6.34
CA ALA A 86 -4.21 -11.16 4.98
C ALA A 86 -5.19 -11.97 4.09
N PRO A 87 -5.90 -13.02 4.59
CA PRO A 87 -6.88 -13.74 3.80
C PRO A 87 -8.03 -12.86 3.29
N GLU A 88 -8.56 -11.98 4.15
CA GLU A 88 -9.63 -11.05 3.78
C GLU A 88 -9.15 -10.03 2.75
N GLU A 89 -7.93 -9.52 2.89
CA GLU A 89 -7.37 -8.57 1.92
C GLU A 89 -7.11 -9.22 0.55
N ILE A 90 -6.71 -10.50 0.48
CA ILE A 90 -6.61 -11.22 -0.81
C ILE A 90 -7.97 -11.32 -1.50
N LEU A 91 -9.02 -11.68 -0.76
CA LEU A 91 -10.37 -11.76 -1.30
C LEU A 91 -10.89 -10.38 -1.70
N HIS A 92 -10.59 -9.34 -0.91
CA HIS A 92 -10.93 -7.96 -1.23
C HIS A 92 -10.29 -7.53 -2.56
N LEU A 93 -8.98 -7.73 -2.71
CA LEU A 93 -8.26 -7.40 -3.95
C LEU A 93 -8.79 -8.19 -5.16
N GLU A 94 -9.13 -9.46 -4.99
CA GLU A 94 -9.78 -10.27 -6.03
C GLU A 94 -11.13 -9.66 -6.46
N HIS A 95 -11.99 -9.31 -5.49
CA HIS A 95 -13.29 -8.69 -5.76
C HIS A 95 -13.17 -7.28 -6.36
N LEU A 96 -12.10 -6.54 -6.06
CA LEU A 96 -11.80 -5.26 -6.71
C LEU A 96 -11.41 -5.43 -8.19
N GLY A 97 -10.99 -6.63 -8.59
CA GLY A 97 -10.66 -6.99 -9.97
C GLY A 97 -9.24 -7.49 -10.19
N VAL A 98 -8.45 -7.77 -9.15
CA VAL A 98 -7.12 -8.36 -9.31
C VAL A 98 -7.26 -9.80 -9.79
N THR A 99 -6.73 -10.08 -10.98
CA THR A 99 -6.84 -11.37 -11.65
C THR A 99 -5.77 -12.36 -11.18
N PHE A 100 -5.82 -12.72 -9.90
CA PHE A 100 -4.96 -13.75 -9.33
C PHE A 100 -5.05 -15.07 -10.11
N HIS A 101 -3.91 -15.74 -10.20
CA HIS A 101 -3.76 -17.04 -10.86
C HIS A 101 -4.80 -18.05 -10.32
N ARG A 102 -5.37 -18.84 -11.24
CA ARG A 102 -6.31 -19.92 -10.91
C ARG A 102 -5.68 -21.28 -11.14
N ASN A 103 -5.91 -22.21 -10.22
CA ASN A 103 -5.53 -23.61 -10.41
C ASN A 103 -6.48 -24.30 -11.41
N GLU A 104 -6.24 -25.59 -11.69
CA GLU A 104 -7.04 -26.39 -12.63
C GLU A 104 -8.53 -26.49 -12.24
N GLU A 105 -8.86 -26.29 -10.96
CA GLU A 105 -10.23 -26.27 -10.44
C GLU A 105 -10.91 -24.88 -10.51
N GLY A 106 -10.20 -23.85 -11.00
CA GLY A 106 -10.69 -22.48 -11.04
C GLY A 106 -10.62 -21.72 -9.70
N LYS A 107 -9.99 -22.30 -8.67
CA LYS A 107 -9.78 -21.65 -7.36
C LYS A 107 -8.49 -20.83 -7.38
N LEU A 108 -8.33 -19.90 -6.43
CA LEU A 108 -7.10 -19.14 -6.28
C LEU A 108 -5.90 -20.07 -6.05
N GLY A 109 -4.93 -20.03 -6.96
CA GLY A 109 -3.72 -20.83 -6.90
C GLY A 109 -2.60 -20.11 -6.15
N THR A 110 -1.76 -20.87 -5.45
CA THR A 110 -0.60 -20.38 -4.71
C THR A 110 0.70 -20.98 -5.22
N ARG A 111 1.83 -20.36 -4.86
CA ARG A 111 3.16 -20.93 -5.08
C ARG A 111 3.99 -20.88 -3.80
N ALA A 112 5.04 -21.69 -3.74
CA ALA A 112 6.05 -21.60 -2.70
C ALA A 112 6.89 -20.32 -2.91
N PHE A 113 7.16 -19.59 -1.82
CA PHE A 113 7.94 -18.36 -1.87
C PHE A 113 8.58 -18.04 -0.52
N GLY A 114 9.79 -17.47 -0.55
CA GLY A 114 10.40 -16.72 0.56
C GLY A 114 10.29 -17.34 1.95
N GLY A 115 10.93 -18.48 2.20
CA GLY A 115 11.08 -19.04 3.55
C GLY A 115 9.78 -19.48 4.25
N ALA A 116 8.63 -19.35 3.59
CA ALA A 116 7.34 -19.80 4.10
C ALA A 116 7.29 -21.34 4.16
N SER A 117 6.73 -21.86 5.24
CA SER A 117 6.52 -23.29 5.48
C SER A 117 5.40 -23.89 4.62
N ALA A 118 4.47 -23.08 4.12
CA ALA A 118 3.39 -23.47 3.22
C ALA A 118 3.38 -22.65 1.92
N ALA A 119 2.83 -23.23 0.85
CA ALA A 119 2.56 -22.52 -0.40
C ALA A 119 1.37 -21.57 -0.22
N ARG A 120 1.64 -20.36 0.26
CA ARG A 120 0.63 -19.34 0.60
C ARG A 120 0.76 -18.02 -0.17
N THR A 121 1.60 -18.00 -1.20
CA THR A 121 1.83 -16.81 -2.02
C THR A 121 0.88 -16.77 -3.20
N TYR A 122 -0.05 -15.82 -3.20
CA TYR A 122 -0.95 -15.51 -4.30
C TYR A 122 -0.26 -14.58 -5.29
N TYR A 123 -0.44 -14.82 -6.58
CA TYR A 123 0.31 -14.13 -7.63
C TYR A 123 -0.48 -13.92 -8.91
N VAL A 124 -0.05 -12.95 -9.72
CA VAL A 124 -0.48 -12.76 -11.11
C VAL A 124 0.75 -12.96 -11.98
N ALA A 125 0.93 -14.19 -12.49
CA ALA A 125 2.12 -14.62 -13.21
C ALA A 125 3.43 -14.11 -12.56
N ASP A 126 4.11 -13.18 -13.22
CA ASP A 126 5.34 -12.50 -12.81
C ASP A 126 5.16 -10.98 -12.65
N ILE A 127 3.92 -10.48 -12.56
CA ILE A 127 3.58 -9.05 -12.52
C ILE A 127 2.61 -8.68 -11.39
N THR A 128 2.65 -9.42 -10.27
CA THR A 128 1.64 -9.26 -9.19
C THR A 128 1.49 -7.83 -8.69
N GLY A 129 2.61 -7.13 -8.45
CA GLY A 129 2.62 -5.75 -8.00
C GLY A 129 1.99 -4.79 -9.01
N GLN A 130 2.33 -4.94 -10.29
CA GLN A 130 1.72 -4.18 -11.37
C GLN A 130 0.19 -4.40 -11.42
N ALA A 131 -0.25 -5.66 -11.36
CA ALA A 131 -1.68 -5.99 -11.40
C ALA A 131 -2.46 -5.34 -10.25
N ILE A 132 -1.98 -5.46 -9.01
CA ILE A 132 -2.63 -4.85 -7.84
C ILE A 132 -2.59 -3.32 -7.94
N LEU A 133 -1.46 -2.74 -8.34
CA LEU A 133 -1.28 -1.29 -8.43
C LEU A 133 -2.23 -0.65 -9.44
N HIS A 134 -2.38 -1.26 -10.61
CA HIS A 134 -3.31 -0.80 -11.65
C HIS A 134 -4.76 -0.90 -11.17
N VAL A 135 -5.16 -2.03 -10.58
CA VAL A 135 -6.53 -2.18 -10.07
C VAL A 135 -6.84 -1.16 -8.99
N LEU A 136 -5.95 -0.95 -8.01
CA LEU A 136 -6.17 0.07 -6.98
C LEU A 136 -6.25 1.49 -7.55
N TYR A 137 -5.41 1.82 -8.54
CA TYR A 137 -5.49 3.10 -9.23
C TYR A 137 -6.84 3.28 -9.95
N GLU A 138 -7.31 2.26 -10.65
CA GLU A 138 -8.61 2.25 -11.32
C GLU A 138 -9.78 2.36 -10.33
N GLN A 139 -9.71 1.68 -9.18
CA GLN A 139 -10.72 1.86 -8.12
C GLN A 139 -10.72 3.29 -7.60
N LEU A 140 -9.55 3.90 -7.36
CA LEU A 140 -9.47 5.30 -6.95
C LEU A 140 -10.03 6.27 -8.01
N MET A 141 -9.96 5.96 -9.30
CA MET A 141 -10.56 6.79 -10.36
C MET A 141 -12.10 6.84 -10.26
N LYS A 142 -12.74 5.85 -9.63
CA LYS A 142 -14.18 5.86 -9.36
C LYS A 142 -14.57 6.87 -8.27
N HIS A 143 -13.59 7.34 -7.49
CA HIS A 143 -13.75 8.34 -6.46
C HIS A 143 -13.28 9.71 -6.98
N GLU A 144 -14.19 10.44 -7.63
CA GLU A 144 -13.91 11.78 -8.17
C GLU A 144 -13.60 12.80 -7.05
N GLU A 145 -14.10 12.55 -5.84
CA GLU A 145 -13.89 13.37 -4.65
C GLU A 145 -12.48 13.26 -4.07
N VAL A 146 -11.73 12.19 -4.40
CA VAL A 146 -10.35 12.02 -3.95
C VAL A 146 -9.45 12.91 -4.79
N TYR A 147 -8.89 13.95 -4.17
CA TYR A 147 -7.97 14.85 -4.86
C TYR A 147 -6.59 14.20 -5.01
N ARG A 148 -6.04 14.23 -6.23
CA ARG A 148 -4.78 13.56 -6.57
C ARG A 148 -3.81 14.57 -7.16
N SER A 149 -2.77 14.89 -6.40
CA SER A 149 -1.66 15.75 -6.81
C SER A 149 -0.49 14.90 -7.27
N GLU A 150 -0.42 14.67 -8.57
CA GLU A 150 0.68 13.96 -9.23
C GLU A 150 1.80 14.93 -9.63
N GLU A 151 3.05 14.44 -9.55
CA GLU A 151 4.24 15.27 -9.76
C GLU A 151 4.38 16.41 -8.73
N TYR A 152 4.01 16.14 -7.47
CA TYR A 152 4.23 17.02 -6.33
C TYR A 152 5.19 16.40 -5.32
N PHE A 153 6.17 17.18 -4.88
CA PHE A 153 7.17 16.76 -3.91
C PHE A 153 6.91 17.38 -2.55
N VAL A 154 6.74 16.57 -1.50
CA VAL A 154 6.62 17.07 -0.12
C VAL A 154 8.01 17.43 0.42
N THR A 155 8.17 18.67 0.88
CA THR A 155 9.45 19.17 1.42
C THR A 155 9.47 19.26 2.93
N ALA A 156 8.31 19.42 3.57
CA ALA A 156 8.19 19.50 5.02
C ALA A 156 6.81 19.06 5.49
N LEU A 157 6.73 18.50 6.70
CA LEU A 157 5.49 18.39 7.44
C LEU A 157 5.21 19.71 8.16
N VAL A 158 3.93 20.04 8.27
CA VAL A 158 3.48 21.25 8.98
C VAL A 158 2.92 20.82 10.32
N GLN A 159 3.33 21.51 11.38
CA GLN A 159 2.81 21.30 12.73
C GLN A 159 2.01 22.52 13.18
N ASP A 160 0.94 22.27 13.95
CA ASP A 160 0.23 23.33 14.67
C ASP A 160 1.00 23.76 15.93
N ASP A 161 0.51 24.79 16.62
CA ASP A 161 1.13 25.32 17.84
C ASP A 161 1.20 24.30 18.99
N SER A 162 0.45 23.19 18.90
CA SER A 162 0.50 22.09 19.87
C SER A 162 1.47 20.98 19.49
N GLY A 163 2.19 21.14 18.37
CA GLY A 163 3.15 20.16 17.85
C GLY A 163 2.50 19.02 17.05
N ARG A 164 1.19 19.06 16.77
CA ARG A 164 0.51 18.02 15.98
C ARG A 164 0.69 18.29 14.50
N VAL A 165 0.89 17.22 13.72
CA VAL A 165 0.94 17.34 12.26
C VAL A 165 -0.42 17.81 11.73
N ALA A 166 -0.41 18.93 11.02
CA ALA A 166 -1.58 19.62 10.48
C ALA A 166 -1.56 19.71 8.94
N GLY A 167 -0.58 19.09 8.28
CA GLY A 167 -0.45 19.13 6.83
C GLY A 167 0.97 18.96 6.34
N ALA A 168 1.21 19.44 5.11
CA ALA A 168 2.51 19.38 4.47
C ALA A 168 2.75 20.59 3.55
N ILE A 169 4.02 20.96 3.38
CA ILE A 169 4.48 21.87 2.33
C ILE A 169 4.88 21.04 1.12
N THR A 170 4.37 21.43 -0.04
CA THR A 170 4.61 20.72 -1.30
C THR A 170 5.17 21.66 -2.35
N ARG A 171 5.91 21.08 -3.29
CA ARG A 171 6.45 21.74 -4.47
C ARG A 171 5.90 21.05 -5.71
N ASN A 172 5.20 21.79 -6.55
CA ASN A 172 4.82 21.32 -7.89
C ASN A 172 6.10 21.15 -8.72
N LEU A 173 6.35 19.94 -9.24
CA LEU A 173 7.58 19.65 -9.98
C LEU A 173 7.60 20.29 -11.37
N ARG A 174 6.44 20.65 -11.92
CA ARG A 174 6.31 21.26 -13.26
C ARG A 174 6.68 22.73 -13.28
N ASP A 175 6.18 23.51 -12.33
CA ASP A 175 6.35 24.97 -12.32
C ASP A 175 7.14 25.49 -11.10
N GLY A 176 7.47 24.63 -10.15
CA GLY A 176 8.22 24.98 -8.95
C GLY A 176 7.42 25.71 -7.88
N THR A 177 6.11 25.89 -8.05
CA THR A 177 5.26 26.57 -7.07
C THR A 177 5.20 25.80 -5.76
N MET A 178 5.20 26.54 -4.65
CA MET A 178 5.10 26.00 -3.30
C MET A 178 3.66 26.13 -2.80
N GLN A 179 3.11 25.08 -2.20
CA GLN A 179 1.74 25.04 -1.70
C GLN A 179 1.69 24.43 -0.30
N LEU A 180 0.91 25.05 0.58
CA LEU A 180 0.53 24.49 1.88
C LEU A 180 -0.73 23.65 1.71
N VAL A 181 -0.66 22.37 2.08
CA VAL A 181 -1.81 21.47 2.11
C VAL A 181 -2.15 21.14 3.55
N ASN A 182 -3.31 21.61 4.02
CA ASN A 182 -3.76 21.42 5.40
C ASN A 182 -4.63 20.16 5.52
N ALA A 183 -4.40 19.33 6.53
CA ALA A 183 -5.21 18.14 6.78
C ALA A 183 -5.37 17.82 8.28
N LYS A 184 -6.47 17.15 8.64
CA LYS A 184 -6.68 16.70 10.04
C LYS A 184 -5.77 15.53 10.42
N LYS A 185 -5.45 14.66 9.46
CA LYS A 185 -4.58 13.49 9.60
C LYS A 185 -3.66 13.38 8.39
N VAL A 186 -2.43 12.90 8.61
CA VAL A 186 -1.44 12.68 7.56
C VAL A 186 -0.91 11.26 7.64
N ILE A 187 -0.89 10.55 6.51
CA ILE A 187 -0.35 9.20 6.36
C ILE A 187 0.89 9.27 5.46
N LEU A 188 2.01 8.72 5.93
CA LEU A 188 3.24 8.60 5.14
C LEU A 188 3.34 7.21 4.52
N ALA A 189 3.31 7.14 3.19
CA ALA A 189 3.42 5.92 2.39
C ALA A 189 4.45 6.11 1.27
N THR A 190 5.62 6.68 1.60
CA THR A 190 6.61 7.19 0.64
C THR A 190 7.54 6.14 0.03
N GLY A 191 7.45 4.89 0.47
CA GLY A 191 8.39 3.82 0.10
C GLY A 191 9.70 3.87 0.90
N GLY A 192 10.60 2.92 0.59
CA GLY A 192 11.89 2.77 1.27
C GLY A 192 12.98 3.70 0.74
N ASN A 193 14.17 3.60 1.34
CA ASN A 193 15.35 4.42 1.06
C ASN A 193 16.51 3.65 0.42
N GLY A 194 16.26 2.54 -0.29
CA GLY A 194 17.31 1.68 -0.87
C GLY A 194 18.31 2.40 -1.78
N GLN A 195 17.89 3.50 -2.42
CA GLN A 195 18.71 4.36 -3.28
C GLN A 195 19.85 5.12 -2.54
N ILE A 196 19.99 4.97 -1.22
CA ILE A 196 21.21 5.41 -0.51
C ILE A 196 22.42 4.52 -0.83
N TYR A 197 22.20 3.31 -1.36
CA TYR A 197 23.23 2.38 -1.79
C TYR A 197 23.43 2.46 -3.31
N ASN A 198 24.68 2.27 -3.74
CA ASN A 198 25.03 2.32 -5.17
C ASN A 198 24.44 1.13 -5.96
N PRO A 199 24.58 -0.13 -5.52
CA PRO A 199 23.73 -1.21 -6.02
C PRO A 199 22.44 -1.28 -5.20
N THR A 200 21.29 -1.17 -5.88
CA THR A 200 19.97 -1.43 -5.32
C THR A 200 19.10 -2.06 -6.41
N THR A 201 18.11 -2.84 -5.99
CA THR A 201 17.01 -3.32 -6.85
C THR A 201 16.06 -2.19 -7.22
#